data_AF-A0A2J7PBG1-F1
#
_entry.id   AF-A0A2J7PBG1-F1
#
_cell.length_a   1.000
_cell.length_b   1.000
_cell.length_c   1.000
_cell.angle_alpha   90.00
_cell.angle_beta   90.00
_cell.angle_gamma   90.00
#
_symmetry.space_group_name_H-M   'P 1'
#
loop_
_entity.id
_entity.type
_entity.pdbx_description
1 polymer ?
#
loop_
_entity_poly.entity_id
_entity_poly.type
_entity_poly.pdbx_seq_one_letter_code
_entity_poly.pdbx_strand_id
1 'polypeptide(L)'
;MYGGHITDDWNRRLCISYLEELVQPELVDGELTLAPGFPAPPNTDYIGYHAYIDEMMPPESPYLYGLHPNAEIGFLTTTSENLFRTVFEMQPRDAGASGGATVTPEEKVKQIVDEILEKLPVDFNMLEIMNKVEERTPYLIVAFQECERMNYLTGEMKRSLKELDFGLRGN
;
A
#
# COMPACT_ATOMS: atom_id res chain seq x y z
N MET A 1 -7.69 -14.62 24.86
CA MET A 1 -7.51 -15.92 24.18
C MET A 1 -6.96 -15.79 22.74
N TYR A 2 -6.14 -14.76 22.44
CA TYR A 2 -5.55 -14.52 21.10
C TYR A 2 -4.00 -14.36 21.11
N GLY A 3 -3.36 -14.58 22.27
CA GLY A 3 -1.97 -14.14 22.50
C GLY A 3 -0.88 -14.79 21.65
N GLY A 4 -1.17 -15.91 20.96
CA GLY A 4 -0.20 -16.61 20.10
C GLY A 4 -0.35 -16.36 18.60
N HIS A 5 -1.52 -15.90 18.13
CA HIS A 5 -1.78 -15.68 16.69
C HIS A 5 -1.61 -14.22 16.27
N ILE A 6 -1.74 -13.28 17.23
CA ILE A 6 -1.53 -11.86 17.00
C ILE A 6 -0.16 -11.47 17.56
N THR A 7 0.81 -11.35 16.65
CA THR A 7 2.21 -11.02 16.97
C THR A 7 2.44 -9.50 17.06
N ASP A 8 1.65 -8.70 16.35
CA ASP A 8 1.74 -7.25 16.35
C ASP A 8 0.91 -6.62 17.48
N ASP A 9 1.52 -5.71 18.25
CA ASP A 9 0.87 -5.11 19.42
C ASP A 9 -0.29 -4.16 19.05
N TRP A 10 -0.25 -3.53 17.87
CA TRP A 10 -1.35 -2.68 17.40
C TRP A 10 -2.57 -3.51 17.04
N ASN A 11 -2.38 -4.65 16.36
CA ASN A 11 -3.45 -5.60 16.08
C ASN A 11 -4.04 -6.17 17.38
N ARG A 12 -3.20 -6.43 18.39
CA ARG A 12 -3.69 -6.90 19.70
C ARG A 12 -4.58 -5.85 20.36
N ARG A 13 -4.14 -4.59 20.36
CA ARG A 13 -4.92 -3.47 20.89
C ARG A 13 -6.26 -3.34 20.17
N LEU A 14 -6.26 -3.42 18.85
CA LEU A 14 -7.48 -3.36 18.03
C LEU A 14 -8.46 -4.47 18.43
N CYS A 15 -8.01 -5.73 18.50
CA CYS A 15 -8.89 -6.84 18.90
C CYS A 15 -9.43 -6.71 20.32
N ILE A 16 -8.64 -6.17 21.26
CA ILE A 16 -9.12 -5.89 22.62
C ILE A 16 -10.21 -4.83 22.57
N SER A 17 -10.01 -3.73 21.84
CA SER A 17 -11.03 -2.68 21.70
C SER A 17 -12.32 -3.22 21.06
N TYR A 18 -12.25 -4.07 20.05
CA TYR A 18 -13.46 -4.74 19.51
C TYR A 18 -14.18 -5.59 20.57
N LEU A 19 -13.44 -6.33 21.40
CA LEU A 19 -14.05 -7.13 22.47
C LEU A 19 -14.69 -6.26 23.54
N GLU A 20 -14.07 -5.15 23.92
CA GLU A 20 -14.60 -4.21 24.92
C GLU A 20 -15.87 -3.51 24.44
N GLU A 21 -15.97 -3.21 23.13
CA GLU A 21 -17.16 -2.59 22.53
C GLU A 21 -18.29 -3.60 22.27
N LEU A 22 -17.96 -4.82 21.84
CA LEU A 22 -18.97 -5.83 21.48
C LEU A 22 -19.46 -6.65 22.68
N VAL A 23 -18.61 -6.89 23.68
CA VAL A 23 -18.94 -7.73 24.85
C VAL A 23 -19.28 -6.84 26.03
N GLN A 24 -20.43 -6.17 25.94
CA GLN A 24 -20.99 -5.30 26.98
C GLN A 24 -22.22 -5.96 27.64
N PRO A 25 -22.57 -5.60 28.90
CA PRO A 25 -23.79 -6.08 29.54
C PRO A 25 -25.06 -5.87 28.68
N GLU A 26 -25.13 -4.75 27.97
CA GLU A 26 -26.21 -4.34 27.08
C GLU A 26 -26.41 -5.33 25.91
N LEU A 27 -25.39 -6.12 25.56
CA LEU A 27 -25.52 -7.22 24.60
C LEU A 27 -26.48 -8.29 25.12
N VAL A 28 -26.40 -8.63 26.41
CA VAL A 28 -27.23 -9.66 27.04
C VAL A 28 -28.66 -9.17 27.20
N ASP A 29 -28.84 -7.87 27.44
CA ASP A 29 -30.15 -7.23 27.56
C ASP A 29 -30.81 -6.99 26.18
N GLY A 30 -30.07 -7.22 25.08
CA GLY A 30 -30.57 -7.09 23.70
C GLY A 30 -30.70 -5.63 23.23
N GLU A 31 -30.14 -4.68 23.97
CA GLU A 31 -30.20 -3.24 23.67
C GLU A 31 -29.01 -2.79 22.81
N LEU A 32 -27.95 -3.60 22.73
CA LEU A 32 -26.79 -3.33 21.89
C LEU A 32 -27.05 -3.62 20.41
N THR A 33 -26.56 -2.76 19.53
CA THR A 33 -26.45 -3.02 18.10
C THR A 33 -25.04 -3.50 17.75
N LEU A 34 -24.92 -4.71 17.20
CA LEU A 34 -23.64 -5.28 16.78
C LEU A 34 -23.03 -4.53 15.59
N ALA A 35 -23.89 -3.95 14.75
CA ALA A 35 -23.51 -3.04 13.68
C ALA A 35 -24.66 -2.08 13.36
N PRO A 36 -24.42 -0.99 12.61
CA PRO A 36 -25.49 -0.11 12.17
C PRO A 36 -26.58 -0.88 11.41
N GLY A 37 -27.79 -0.90 11.95
CA GLY A 37 -28.92 -1.64 11.37
C GLY A 37 -28.97 -3.14 11.68
N PHE A 38 -28.08 -3.64 12.54
CA PHE A 38 -28.08 -5.04 12.99
C PHE A 38 -28.11 -5.12 14.53
N PRO A 39 -29.30 -5.22 15.15
CA PRO A 39 -29.44 -5.37 16.59
C PRO A 39 -28.93 -6.74 17.06
N ALA A 40 -28.59 -6.84 18.34
CA ALA A 40 -28.24 -8.13 18.94
C ALA A 40 -29.43 -9.10 18.85
N PRO A 41 -29.20 -10.36 18.43
CA PRO A 41 -30.27 -11.34 18.33
C PRO A 41 -30.83 -11.70 19.71
N PRO A 42 -32.15 -11.93 19.84
CA PRO A 42 -32.73 -12.42 21.08
C PRO A 42 -32.24 -13.85 21.39
N ASN A 43 -32.32 -14.25 22.65
CA ASN A 43 -31.97 -15.61 23.06
C ASN A 43 -32.83 -16.64 22.33
N THR A 44 -32.21 -17.38 21.41
CA THR A 44 -32.85 -18.43 20.62
C THR A 44 -31.94 -19.66 20.51
N ASP A 45 -32.46 -20.74 19.91
CA ASP A 45 -31.67 -21.91 19.55
C ASP A 45 -30.77 -21.65 18.33
N TYR A 46 -29.86 -22.57 18.05
CA TYR A 46 -28.92 -22.46 16.93
C TYR A 46 -29.61 -22.16 15.60
N ILE A 47 -30.74 -22.84 15.32
CA ILE A 47 -31.49 -22.67 14.08
C ILE A 47 -32.10 -21.27 14.02
N GLY A 48 -32.65 -20.77 15.13
CA GLY A 48 -33.18 -19.41 15.19
C GLY A 48 -32.12 -18.33 14.99
N TYR A 49 -30.87 -18.54 15.41
CA TYR A 49 -29.79 -17.57 15.12
C TYR A 49 -29.47 -17.50 13.63
N HIS A 50 -29.44 -18.64 12.93
CA HIS A 50 -29.25 -18.65 11.47
C HIS A 50 -30.40 -17.95 10.75
N ALA A 51 -31.65 -18.25 11.12
CA ALA A 51 -32.82 -17.58 10.56
C ALA A 51 -32.77 -16.05 10.81
N TYR A 52 -32.37 -15.63 12.02
CA TYR A 52 -32.21 -14.21 12.34
C TYR A 52 -31.15 -13.53 11.47
N ILE A 53 -29.99 -14.18 11.29
CA ILE A 53 -28.92 -13.67 10.43
C ILE A 53 -29.43 -13.52 8.99
N ASP A 54 -30.09 -14.54 8.45
CA ASP A 54 -30.58 -14.53 7.07
C ASP A 54 -31.65 -13.44 6.83
N GLU A 55 -32.49 -13.16 7.83
CA GLU A 55 -33.58 -12.19 7.72
C GLU A 55 -33.17 -10.74 8.04
N MET A 56 -32.29 -10.55 9.03
CA MET A 56 -32.01 -9.23 9.63
C MET A 56 -30.67 -8.64 9.21
N MET A 57 -29.76 -9.42 8.63
CA MET A 57 -28.44 -8.91 8.24
C MET A 57 -28.58 -7.94 7.05
N PRO A 58 -28.12 -6.68 7.20
CA PRO A 58 -28.14 -5.74 6.09
C PRO A 58 -27.10 -6.13 5.03
N PRO A 59 -27.19 -5.59 3.80
CA PRO A 59 -26.17 -5.82 2.77
C PRO A 59 -24.78 -5.46 3.28
N GLU A 60 -23.79 -6.25 2.84
CA GLU A 60 -22.41 -6.06 3.27
C GLU A 60 -21.94 -4.62 3.02
N SER A 61 -21.38 -4.00 4.05
CA SER A 61 -20.79 -2.68 3.97
C SER A 61 -19.61 -2.58 4.94
N PRO A 62 -18.64 -1.68 4.69
CA PRO A 62 -17.51 -1.48 5.60
C PRO A 62 -17.93 -1.20 7.05
N TYR A 63 -19.07 -0.57 7.24
CA TYR A 63 -19.62 -0.25 8.56
C TYR A 63 -19.89 -1.49 9.42
N LEU A 64 -20.28 -2.62 8.82
CA LEU A 64 -20.47 -3.89 9.54
C LEU A 64 -19.19 -4.39 10.21
N TYR A 65 -18.04 -3.99 9.67
CA TYR A 65 -16.72 -4.37 10.16
C TYR A 65 -16.07 -3.26 11.00
N GLY A 66 -16.79 -2.18 11.31
CA GLY A 66 -16.23 -1.00 11.98
C GLY A 66 -15.30 -0.16 11.11
N LEU A 67 -15.37 -0.32 9.78
CA LEU A 67 -14.54 0.40 8.81
C LEU A 67 -15.28 1.60 8.21
N HIS A 68 -14.50 2.60 7.80
CA HIS A 68 -15.01 3.74 7.04
C HIS A 68 -15.37 3.31 5.59
N PRO A 69 -16.42 3.86 4.96
CA PRO A 69 -16.81 3.53 3.57
C PRO A 69 -15.70 3.58 2.54
N ASN A 70 -14.73 4.47 2.73
CA ASN A 70 -13.56 4.57 1.85
C ASN A 70 -12.76 3.27 1.73
N ALA A 71 -12.86 2.34 2.69
CA ALA A 71 -12.24 1.02 2.61
C ALA A 71 -12.76 0.23 1.40
N GLU A 72 -14.07 0.32 1.10
CA GLU A 72 -14.67 -0.34 -0.05
C GLU A 72 -14.21 0.29 -1.36
N ILE A 73 -14.09 1.62 -1.42
CA ILE A 73 -13.56 2.32 -2.61
C ILE A 73 -12.14 1.83 -2.92
N GLY A 74 -11.28 1.74 -1.89
CA GLY A 74 -9.91 1.23 -2.03
C GLY A 74 -9.91 -0.22 -2.52
N PHE A 75 -10.71 -1.08 -1.90
CA PHE A 75 -10.85 -2.48 -2.28
C PHE A 75 -11.30 -2.65 -3.75
N LEU A 76 -12.35 -1.94 -4.15
CA LEU A 76 -12.88 -2.00 -5.52
C LEU A 76 -11.88 -1.45 -6.53
N THR A 77 -11.14 -0.40 -6.17
CA THR A 77 -10.09 0.18 -7.01
C THR A 77 -8.97 -0.82 -7.24
N THR A 78 -8.41 -1.40 -6.18
CA THR A 78 -7.36 -2.42 -6.29
C THR A 78 -7.84 -3.65 -7.06
N THR A 79 -9.09 -4.08 -6.83
CA THR A 79 -9.68 -5.20 -7.58
C THR A 79 -9.80 -4.89 -9.06
N SER A 80 -10.24 -3.67 -9.41
CA SER A 80 -10.34 -3.21 -10.80
C SER A 80 -8.97 -3.10 -11.46
N GLU A 81 -7.96 -2.53 -10.78
CA GLU A 81 -6.58 -2.46 -11.27
C GLU A 81 -6.00 -3.85 -11.54
N ASN A 82 -6.24 -4.80 -10.64
CA ASN A 82 -5.82 -6.19 -10.82
C ASN A 82 -6.50 -6.81 -12.04
N LEU A 83 -7.81 -6.59 -12.22
CA LEU A 83 -8.56 -7.05 -13.38
C LEU A 83 -7.97 -6.47 -14.67
N PHE A 84 -7.74 -5.16 -14.73
CA PHE A 84 -7.14 -4.52 -15.91
C PHE A 84 -5.75 -5.05 -16.21
N ARG A 85 -4.89 -5.21 -15.18
CA ARG A 85 -3.57 -5.80 -15.36
C ARG A 85 -3.66 -7.20 -15.95
N THR A 86 -4.52 -8.06 -15.42
CA THR A 86 -4.74 -9.41 -15.94
C THR A 86 -5.25 -9.39 -17.38
N VAL A 87 -6.16 -8.48 -17.73
CA VAL A 87 -6.64 -8.34 -19.12
C VAL A 87 -5.51 -7.88 -20.06
N PHE A 88 -4.68 -6.93 -19.65
CA PHE A 88 -3.54 -6.48 -20.45
C PHE A 88 -2.50 -7.58 -20.64
N GLU A 89 -2.25 -8.39 -19.62
CA GLU A 89 -1.34 -9.55 -19.71
C GLU A 89 -1.85 -10.62 -20.68
N MET A 90 -3.17 -10.75 -20.85
CA MET A 90 -3.77 -11.67 -21.84
C MET A 90 -3.76 -11.13 -23.27
N GLN A 91 -3.50 -9.83 -23.51
CA GLN A 91 -3.52 -9.29 -24.86
C GLN A 91 -2.33 -9.82 -25.69
N PRO A 92 -2.56 -10.30 -26.92
CA PRO A 92 -1.47 -10.72 -27.80
C PRO A 92 -0.56 -9.53 -28.12
N ARG A 93 0.74 -9.70 -27.86
CA ARG A 93 1.77 -8.65 -27.96
C ARG A 93 1.89 -8.02 -29.37
N ASP A 94 1.38 -8.71 -30.39
CA ASP A 94 1.44 -8.30 -31.80
C ASP A 94 0.20 -7.51 -32.29
N ALA A 95 -0.87 -7.40 -31.51
CA ALA A 95 -2.13 -6.80 -31.97
C ALA A 95 -2.12 -5.26 -32.09
N GLY A 96 -1.02 -4.59 -31.72
CA GLY A 96 -0.86 -3.14 -31.82
C GLY A 96 0.01 -2.64 -32.98
N ALA A 97 0.59 -3.53 -33.79
CA ALA A 97 1.62 -3.14 -34.77
C ALA A 97 1.07 -2.56 -36.09
N SER A 98 -0.26 -2.48 -36.28
CA SER A 98 -0.86 -1.98 -37.52
C SER A 98 -1.53 -0.62 -37.33
N GLY A 99 -0.74 0.45 -37.34
CA GLY A 99 -1.27 1.78 -37.67
C GLY A 99 -0.78 2.92 -36.79
N GLY A 100 0.10 3.75 -37.35
CA GLY A 100 0.50 5.04 -36.80
C GLY A 100 1.93 5.04 -36.27
N ALA A 101 2.70 6.08 -36.59
CA ALA A 101 4.05 6.35 -36.10
C ALA A 101 4.05 6.39 -34.57
N THR A 102 4.16 5.22 -33.97
CA THR A 102 4.18 5.01 -32.53
C THR A 102 5.63 4.78 -32.17
N VAL A 103 6.13 5.67 -31.32
CA VAL A 103 7.47 5.60 -30.70
C VAL A 103 7.76 4.15 -30.33
N THR A 104 8.87 3.59 -30.82
CA THR A 104 9.18 2.18 -30.55
C THR A 104 9.34 1.95 -29.05
N PRO A 105 9.14 0.72 -28.54
CA PRO A 105 9.38 0.43 -27.13
C PRO A 105 10.75 0.90 -26.66
N GLU A 106 11.79 0.73 -27.48
CA GLU A 106 13.16 1.16 -27.20
C GLU A 106 13.29 2.69 -27.12
N GLU A 107 12.64 3.43 -28.03
CA GLU A 107 12.62 4.89 -28.00
C GLU A 107 11.88 5.42 -26.76
N LYS A 108 10.78 4.77 -26.34
CA LYS A 108 10.07 5.12 -25.09
C LYS A 108 10.94 4.87 -23.87
N VAL A 109 11.60 3.70 -23.80
CA VAL A 109 12.51 3.39 -22.70
C VAL A 109 13.64 4.41 -22.64
N LYS A 110 14.21 4.77 -23.79
CA LYS A 110 15.26 5.79 -23.86
C LYS A 110 14.79 7.15 -23.33
N GLN A 111 13.60 7.62 -23.73
CA GLN A 111 13.03 8.87 -23.22
C GLN A 111 12.88 8.85 -21.70
N ILE A 112 12.42 7.73 -21.13
CA ILE A 112 12.29 7.56 -19.68
C ILE A 112 13.66 7.55 -19.00
N VAL A 113 14.65 6.87 -19.56
CA VAL A 113 16.02 6.84 -19.03
C VAL A 113 16.62 8.25 -18.99
N ASP A 114 16.50 9.00 -20.08
CA ASP A 114 16.98 10.38 -20.17
C ASP A 114 16.27 11.29 -19.15
N GLU A 115 14.95 11.16 -19.02
CA GLU A 115 14.15 11.93 -18.04
C GLU A 115 14.58 11.63 -16.60
N ILE A 116 14.81 10.36 -16.25
CA ILE A 116 15.26 9.98 -14.91
C ILE A 116 16.67 10.50 -14.66
N LEU A 117 17.58 10.38 -15.63
CA LEU A 117 18.95 10.88 -15.51
C LEU A 117 19.00 12.39 -15.31
N GLU A 118 18.12 13.15 -15.97
CA GLU A 118 18.01 14.61 -15.81
C GLU A 118 17.47 15.00 -14.42
N LYS A 119 16.51 14.22 -13.89
CA LYS A 119 15.90 14.49 -12.57
C LYS A 119 16.72 14.02 -11.39
N LEU A 120 17.74 13.20 -11.60
CA LEU A 120 18.58 12.70 -10.50
C LEU A 120 19.36 13.86 -9.85
N PRO A 121 19.34 13.97 -8.51
CA PRO A 121 20.02 15.04 -7.82
C PRO A 121 21.54 14.95 -7.99
N VAL A 122 22.18 16.11 -7.88
CA VAL A 122 23.64 16.23 -7.84
C VAL A 122 24.14 15.66 -6.51
N ASP A 123 25.28 14.98 -6.56
CA ASP A 123 25.85 14.35 -5.37
C ASP A 123 26.29 15.42 -4.37
N PHE A 124 26.08 15.14 -3.09
CA PHE A 124 26.52 16.00 -1.99
C PHE A 124 28.04 16.04 -1.95
N ASN A 125 28.62 17.25 -1.95
CA ASN A 125 30.05 17.43 -1.71
C ASN A 125 30.35 17.25 -0.22
N MET A 126 30.63 16.02 0.20
CA MET A 126 30.83 15.69 1.62
C MET A 126 31.96 16.49 2.26
N LEU A 127 33.04 16.78 1.52
CA LEU A 127 34.14 17.61 2.03
C LEU A 127 33.67 19.03 2.35
N GLU A 128 32.91 19.64 1.44
CA GLU A 128 32.38 21.00 1.65
C GLU A 128 31.40 21.05 2.82
N ILE A 129 30.48 20.09 2.90
CA ILE A 129 29.43 20.08 3.94
C ILE A 129 30.05 19.79 5.31
N MET A 130 31.00 18.84 5.41
CA MET A 130 31.69 18.55 6.67
C MET A 130 32.56 19.72 7.14
N ASN A 131 33.17 20.49 6.21
CA ASN A 131 34.01 21.64 6.56
C ASN A 131 33.20 22.88 7.00
N LYS A 132 31.91 22.97 6.63
CA LYS A 132 31.02 24.05 7.07
C LYS A 132 30.51 23.89 8.50
N VAL A 133 30.78 22.76 9.14
CA VAL A 133 30.25 22.41 10.46
C VAL A 133 31.38 22.39 11.48
N GLU A 134 31.36 23.34 12.42
CA GLU A 134 32.37 23.48 13.48
C GLU A 134 32.18 22.47 14.62
N GLU A 135 30.92 22.23 15.03
CA GLU A 135 30.59 21.29 16.10
C GLU A 135 29.75 20.12 15.59
N ARG A 136 30.22 18.89 15.85
CA ARG A 136 29.55 17.67 15.40
C ARG A 136 28.64 17.10 16.47
N THR A 137 27.35 17.39 16.36
CA THR A 137 26.30 16.76 17.18
C THR A 137 25.90 15.40 16.60
N PRO A 138 25.30 14.49 17.41
CA PRO A 138 24.83 13.18 16.91
C PRO A 138 23.87 13.28 15.71
N TYR A 139 23.00 14.29 15.67
CA TYR A 139 22.09 14.52 14.54
C TYR A 139 22.84 14.89 13.25
N LEU A 140 23.91 15.69 13.35
CA LEU A 140 24.73 16.06 12.20
C LEU A 140 25.51 14.87 11.65
N ILE A 141 25.94 13.96 12.51
CA ILE A 141 26.60 12.71 12.09
C ILE A 141 25.63 11.85 11.29
N VAL A 142 24.39 11.67 11.76
CA VAL A 142 23.36 10.93 11.00
C VAL A 142 23.07 11.62 9.67
N ALA A 143 22.97 12.94 9.63
CA ALA A 143 22.78 13.68 8.39
C ALA A 143 23.91 13.44 7.38
N PHE A 144 25.18 13.43 7.81
CA PHE A 144 26.29 13.09 6.93
C PHE A 144 26.21 11.66 6.40
N GLN A 145 25.85 10.69 7.24
CA GLN A 145 25.67 9.30 6.82
C GLN A 145 24.54 9.15 5.80
N GLU A 146 23.42 9.85 5.99
CA GLU A 146 22.33 9.85 5.02
C GLU A 146 22.73 10.52 3.70
N CYS A 147 23.53 11.60 3.73
CA CYS A 147 24.10 12.19 2.52
C CYS A 147 25.05 11.23 1.78
N GLU A 148 25.94 10.53 2.49
CA GLU A 148 26.81 9.51 1.89
C GLU A 148 26.01 8.35 1.29
N ARG A 149 25.01 7.87 2.02
CA ARG A 149 24.10 6.81 1.56
C ARG A 149 23.29 7.25 0.34
N MET A 150 22.84 8.50 0.30
CA MET A 150 22.17 9.07 -0.86
C MET A 150 23.10 9.16 -2.06
N ASN A 151 24.34 9.62 -1.89
CA ASN A 151 25.34 9.66 -2.95
C ASN A 151 25.64 8.27 -3.52
N TYR A 152 25.72 7.25 -2.67
CA TYR A 152 25.88 5.87 -3.13
C TYR A 152 24.68 5.43 -3.96
N LEU A 153 23.45 5.66 -3.48
CA LEU A 153 22.23 5.31 -4.19
C LEU A 153 22.12 6.03 -5.55
N THR A 154 22.32 7.34 -5.59
CA THR A 154 22.28 8.13 -6.83
C THR A 154 23.39 7.72 -7.79
N GLY A 155 24.58 7.40 -7.28
CA GLY A 155 25.69 6.86 -8.05
C GLY A 155 25.36 5.52 -8.72
N GLU A 156 24.79 4.58 -7.96
CA GLU A 156 24.36 3.27 -8.48
C GLU A 156 23.23 3.42 -9.52
N MET A 157 22.25 4.30 -9.27
CA MET A 157 21.20 4.61 -10.23
C MET A 157 21.76 5.19 -11.54
N LYS A 158 22.67 6.17 -11.44
CA LYS A 158 23.36 6.76 -12.61
C LYS A 158 24.14 5.70 -13.39
N ARG A 159 24.83 4.78 -12.70
CA ARG A 159 25.58 3.70 -13.36
C ARG A 159 24.63 2.76 -14.10
N SER A 160 23.61 2.24 -13.42
CA SER A 160 22.67 1.28 -13.99
C SER A 160 21.89 1.85 -15.19
N LEU A 161 21.45 3.11 -15.11
CA LEU A 161 20.75 3.77 -16.22
C LEU A 161 21.66 4.03 -17.42
N LYS A 162 22.94 4.37 -17.20
CA LYS A 162 23.92 4.49 -18.29
C LYS A 162 24.22 3.15 -18.95
N GLU A 163 24.35 2.08 -18.18
CA GLU A 163 24.51 0.72 -18.72
C GLU A 163 23.30 0.32 -19.57
N LEU A 164 22.09 0.69 -19.14
CA LEU A 164 20.87 0.47 -19.92
C LEU A 164 20.88 1.28 -21.23
N ASP A 165 21.26 2.57 -21.21
CA ASP A 165 21.37 3.38 -22.43
C ASP A 165 22.44 2.83 -23.41
N PHE A 166 23.58 2.33 -22.90
CA PHE A 166 24.58 1.65 -23.74
C PHE A 166 24.03 0.35 -24.35
N GLY A 167 23.36 -0.47 -23.52
CA GLY A 167 22.71 -1.70 -23.98
C GLY A 167 21.65 -1.46 -25.06
N LEU A 168 20.86 -0.39 -24.94
CA LEU A 168 19.88 0.02 -25.96
C LEU A 168 20.54 0.45 -27.28
N ARG A 169 21.77 0.99 -27.23
CA ARG A 169 22.56 1.36 -28.42
C ARG A 169 23.32 0.18 -29.03
N GLY A 170 23.34 -0.98 -28.37
CA GLY A 170 24.02 -2.19 -28.82
C GLY A 170 25.53 -2.21 -28.57
N ASN A 171 26.02 -1.45 -27.58
CA ASN A 171 27.44 -1.45 -27.15
C ASN A 171 27.60 -1.96 -25.73
#